data_AF-A0AAU5GY51-F1
#
_entry.id   AF-A0AAU5GY51-F1
#
_cell.length_a   1.000
_cell.length_b   1.000
_cell.length_c   1.000
_cell.angle_alpha   90.00
_cell.angle_beta   90.00
_cell.angle_gamma   90.00
#
_symmetry.space_group_name_H-M   'P 1'
#
loop_
_entity.id
_entity.type
_entity.pdbx_description
1 polymer ?
#
loop_
_entity_poly.entity_id
_entity_poly.type
_entity_poly.pdbx_seq_one_letter_code
_entity_poly.pdbx_strand_id
1 'polypeptide(L)'
;MSGLADLAGETVSAVLGTLVGGAITVFVTRWQLTKTIVAQAELASTQQAVDTRLARAERAGAAAQLLLERLADLYNWLPSLPDVFEQEPTLSEDARKQCSLAMESLRRGMHTELLGIGDIEVRERYRTLVRLAYDVGRRGVGRGHRQRQIRDVRGYLRYVQASLESVIDAGPLPGQVEPPVLDRAEDEEWLPPALARHWVDPADGS
;
A
#
# COMPACT_ATOMS: atom_id res chain seq x y z
N MET A 1 -4.60 83.86 -44.52
CA MET A 1 -5.38 82.97 -43.61
C MET A 1 -5.11 81.53 -44.03
N SER A 2 -4.10 80.89 -43.42
CA SER A 2 -3.65 79.53 -43.79
C SER A 2 -2.74 78.95 -42.70
N GLY A 3 -3.23 78.87 -41.46
CA GLY A 3 -2.44 78.38 -40.32
C GLY A 3 -3.22 77.51 -39.33
N LEU A 4 -4.49 77.22 -39.60
CA LEU A 4 -5.35 76.38 -38.74
C LEU A 4 -5.61 74.99 -39.33
N ALA A 5 -5.25 74.73 -40.59
CA ALA A 5 -5.48 73.45 -41.25
C ALA A 5 -4.37 72.41 -40.98
N ASP A 6 -3.13 72.83 -40.73
CA ASP A 6 -2.01 71.90 -40.48
C ASP A 6 -1.94 71.39 -39.03
N LEU A 7 -2.45 72.15 -38.05
CA LEU A 7 -2.46 71.74 -36.63
C LEU A 7 -3.54 70.70 -36.28
N ALA A 8 -4.54 70.53 -37.14
CA ALA A 8 -5.59 69.53 -36.99
C ALA A 8 -5.20 68.16 -37.56
N GLY A 9 -4.27 68.11 -38.53
CA GLY A 9 -3.82 66.86 -39.15
C GLY A 9 -2.87 66.03 -38.28
N GLU A 10 -1.96 66.68 -37.54
CA GLU A 10 -0.98 66.01 -36.69
C GLU A 10 -1.53 65.58 -35.31
N THR A 11 -2.57 66.25 -34.81
CA THR A 11 -3.18 65.90 -33.52
C THR A 11 -4.18 64.74 -33.64
N VAL A 12 -4.84 64.59 -34.80
CA VAL A 12 -5.80 63.50 -35.05
C VAL A 12 -5.11 62.15 -35.27
N SER A 13 -3.93 62.13 -35.91
CA SER A 13 -3.15 60.90 -36.10
C SER A 13 -2.55 60.36 -34.80
N ALA A 14 -2.14 61.24 -33.88
CA ALA A 14 -1.64 60.86 -32.56
C ALA A 14 -2.73 60.26 -31.64
N VAL A 15 -3.96 60.79 -31.69
CA VAL A 15 -5.11 60.29 -30.92
C VAL A 15 -5.63 58.95 -31.48
N LEU A 16 -5.63 58.78 -32.81
CA LEU A 16 -5.97 57.50 -33.45
C LEU A 16 -4.90 56.42 -33.18
N GLY A 17 -3.61 56.78 -33.24
CA GLY A 17 -2.51 55.85 -32.93
C GLY A 17 -2.52 55.38 -31.48
N THR A 18 -2.89 56.23 -30.52
CA THR A 18 -3.01 55.86 -29.10
C THR A 18 -4.27 55.04 -28.80
N LEU A 19 -5.40 55.31 -29.46
CA LEU A 19 -6.61 54.47 -29.32
C LEU A 19 -6.41 53.07 -29.91
N VAL A 20 -5.81 52.97 -31.10
CA VAL A 20 -5.48 51.69 -31.74
C VAL A 20 -4.40 50.95 -30.94
N GLY A 21 -3.34 51.65 -30.51
CA GLY A 21 -2.30 51.08 -29.66
C GLY A 21 -2.81 50.61 -28.29
N GLY A 22 -3.73 51.35 -27.67
CA GLY A 22 -4.39 50.98 -26.42
C GLY A 22 -5.26 49.73 -26.56
N ALA A 23 -6.05 49.64 -27.64
CA ALA A 23 -6.88 48.47 -27.93
C ALA A 23 -6.04 47.20 -28.18
N ILE A 24 -4.94 47.32 -28.93
CA ILE A 24 -3.99 46.21 -29.17
C ILE A 24 -3.36 45.76 -27.84
N THR A 25 -2.96 46.71 -26.99
CA THR A 25 -2.34 46.40 -25.69
C THR A 25 -3.31 45.67 -24.76
N VAL A 26 -4.58 46.10 -24.69
CA VAL A 26 -5.62 45.41 -23.90
C VAL A 26 -5.88 43.99 -24.44
N PHE A 27 -5.88 43.82 -25.76
CA PHE A 27 -6.08 42.50 -26.36
C PHE A 27 -4.92 41.55 -26.06
N VAL A 28 -3.67 42.01 -26.23
CA VAL A 28 -2.47 41.21 -25.94
C VAL A 28 -2.38 40.86 -24.46
N THR A 29 -2.63 41.82 -23.56
CA THR A 29 -2.62 41.56 -22.11
C THR A 29 -3.70 40.55 -21.71
N ARG A 30 -4.91 40.66 -22.26
CA ARG A 30 -5.99 39.68 -22.03
C ARG A 30 -5.63 38.28 -22.55
N TRP A 31 -5.00 38.19 -23.71
CA TRP A 31 -4.56 36.91 -24.28
C TRP A 31 -3.45 36.28 -23.43
N GLN A 32 -2.43 37.05 -23.05
CA GLN A 32 -1.37 36.61 -22.14
C GLN A 32 -1.95 36.16 -20.81
N LEU A 33 -2.83 36.94 -20.19
CA LEU A 33 -3.48 36.59 -18.92
C LEU A 33 -4.28 35.30 -19.01
N THR A 34 -5.04 35.10 -20.10
CA THR A 34 -5.82 33.88 -20.32
C THR A 34 -4.91 32.66 -20.41
N LYS A 35 -3.78 32.78 -21.13
CA LYS A 35 -2.76 31.72 -21.19
C LYS A 35 -2.16 31.41 -19.83
N THR A 36 -1.84 32.43 -19.03
CA THR A 36 -1.27 32.24 -17.69
C THR A 36 -2.26 31.55 -16.76
N ILE A 37 -3.55 31.93 -16.80
CA ILE A 37 -4.61 31.30 -16.00
C ILE A 37 -4.75 29.81 -16.37
N VAL A 38 -4.76 29.48 -17.66
CA VAL A 38 -4.85 28.08 -18.12
C VAL A 38 -3.63 27.28 -17.65
N ALA A 39 -2.42 27.82 -17.81
CA ALA A 39 -1.20 27.17 -17.36
C ALA A 39 -1.18 26.97 -15.83
N GLN A 40 -1.63 27.95 -15.05
CA GLN A 40 -1.76 27.83 -13.59
C GLN A 40 -2.81 26.80 -13.17
N ALA A 41 -3.93 26.74 -13.86
CA ALA A 41 -4.97 25.74 -13.61
C ALA A 41 -4.47 24.31 -13.90
N GLU A 42 -3.74 24.13 -15.00
CA GLU A 42 -3.12 22.85 -15.35
C GLU A 42 -2.09 22.45 -14.29
N LEU A 43 -1.18 23.34 -13.92
CA LEU A 43 -0.20 23.10 -12.85
C LEU A 43 -0.88 22.75 -11.52
N ALA A 44 -1.88 23.52 -11.09
CA ALA A 44 -2.62 23.23 -9.86
C ALA A 44 -3.29 21.85 -9.89
N SER A 45 -3.87 21.45 -11.03
CA SER A 45 -4.48 20.13 -11.19
C SER A 45 -3.45 19.00 -11.10
N THR A 46 -2.27 19.18 -11.71
CA THR A 46 -1.18 18.20 -11.64
C THR A 46 -0.63 18.09 -10.21
N GLN A 47 -0.44 19.21 -9.53
CA GLN A 47 0.03 19.25 -8.14
C GLN A 47 -0.97 18.53 -7.23
N GLN A 48 -2.25 18.83 -7.35
CA GLN A 48 -3.30 18.15 -6.58
C GLN A 48 -3.33 16.64 -6.83
N ALA A 49 -3.13 16.20 -8.07
CA ALA A 49 -3.05 14.78 -8.40
C ALA A 49 -1.83 14.10 -7.76
N VAL A 50 -0.67 14.77 -7.74
CA VAL A 50 0.56 14.29 -7.09
C VAL A 50 0.37 14.22 -5.57
N ASP A 51 -0.12 15.28 -4.95
CA ASP A 51 -0.36 15.34 -3.49
C ASP A 51 -1.35 14.24 -3.06
N THR A 52 -2.40 14.02 -3.85
CA THR A 52 -3.36 12.96 -3.58
C THR A 52 -2.73 11.57 -3.69
N ARG A 53 -1.83 11.35 -4.65
CA ARG A 53 -1.10 10.07 -4.80
C ARG A 53 -0.14 9.86 -3.63
N LEU A 54 0.59 10.88 -3.22
CA LEU A 54 1.50 10.83 -2.09
C LEU A 54 0.74 10.52 -0.79
N ALA A 55 -0.34 11.27 -0.51
CA ALA A 55 -1.15 11.05 0.69
C ALA A 55 -1.82 9.65 0.71
N ARG A 56 -2.07 9.03 -0.46
CA ARG A 56 -2.53 7.63 -0.52
C ARG A 56 -1.39 6.66 -0.22
N ALA A 57 -0.21 6.90 -0.77
CA ALA A 57 0.97 6.07 -0.51
C ALA A 57 1.38 6.10 0.96
N GLU A 58 1.40 7.27 1.58
CA GLU A 58 1.69 7.44 3.01
C GLU A 58 0.69 6.68 3.90
N ARG A 59 -0.61 6.77 3.58
CA ARG A 59 -1.64 6.01 4.30
C ARG A 59 -1.50 4.50 4.11
N ALA A 60 -1.16 4.05 2.91
CA ALA A 60 -0.94 2.64 2.63
C ALA A 60 0.31 2.12 3.37
N GLY A 61 1.40 2.88 3.38
CA GLY A 61 2.62 2.54 4.11
C GLY A 61 2.39 2.48 5.63
N ALA A 62 1.68 3.45 6.21
CA ALA A 62 1.32 3.44 7.62
C ALA A 62 0.43 2.24 7.99
N ALA A 63 -0.55 1.91 7.14
CA ALA A 63 -1.38 0.72 7.32
C ALA A 63 -0.54 -0.58 7.23
N ALA A 64 0.37 -0.68 6.25
CA ALA A 64 1.25 -1.83 6.09
C ALA A 64 2.19 -2.01 7.29
N GLN A 65 2.73 -0.92 7.84
CA GLN A 65 3.57 -0.95 9.04
C GLN A 65 2.83 -1.54 10.25
N LEU A 66 1.61 -1.06 10.52
CA LEU A 66 0.78 -1.59 11.61
C LEU A 66 0.44 -3.07 11.40
N LEU A 67 0.21 -3.50 10.15
CA LEU A 67 -0.02 -4.91 9.85
C LEU A 67 1.24 -5.75 10.09
N LEU A 68 2.43 -5.26 9.73
CA LEU A 68 3.71 -5.94 9.97
C LEU A 68 3.97 -6.17 11.47
N GLU A 69 3.69 -5.18 12.31
CA GLU A 69 3.81 -5.31 13.77
C GLU A 69 2.95 -6.47 14.30
N ARG A 70 1.71 -6.57 13.81
CA ARG A 70 0.81 -7.69 14.16
C ARG A 70 1.31 -9.05 13.67
N LEU A 71 1.99 -9.09 12.51
CA LEU A 71 2.58 -10.33 11.99
C LEU A 71 3.76 -10.81 12.84
N ALA A 72 4.55 -9.88 13.38
CA ALA A 72 5.67 -10.21 14.26
C ALA A 72 5.18 -10.92 15.54
N ASP A 73 4.08 -10.45 16.13
CA ASP A 73 3.45 -11.12 17.27
C ASP A 73 3.02 -12.54 16.92
N LEU A 74 2.32 -12.73 15.81
CA LEU A 74 1.89 -14.07 15.39
C LEU A 74 3.09 -14.98 15.13
N TYR A 75 4.14 -14.50 14.47
CA TYR A 75 5.33 -15.27 14.17
C TYR A 75 5.97 -15.85 15.44
N ASN A 76 6.09 -15.04 16.50
CA ASN A 76 6.66 -15.46 17.77
C ASN A 76 5.80 -16.50 18.50
N TRP A 77 4.48 -16.41 18.37
CA TRP A 77 3.54 -17.28 19.09
C TRP A 77 2.96 -18.42 18.25
N LEU A 78 3.31 -18.53 16.96
CA LEU A 78 2.84 -19.57 16.06
C LEU A 78 3.15 -21.00 16.54
N PRO A 79 4.34 -21.30 17.10
CA PRO A 79 4.60 -22.61 17.67
C PRO A 79 3.67 -22.96 18.84
N SER A 80 3.11 -21.92 19.48
CA SER A 80 2.22 -22.03 20.63
C SER A 80 0.74 -22.15 20.25
N LEU A 81 0.42 -22.38 18.96
CA LEU A 81 -0.95 -22.58 18.51
C LEU A 81 -1.63 -23.65 19.36
N PRO A 82 -2.87 -23.43 19.85
CA PRO A 82 -3.56 -24.43 20.65
C PRO A 82 -3.79 -25.69 19.79
N ASP A 83 -3.45 -26.86 20.31
CA ASP A 83 -4.01 -28.10 19.77
C ASP A 83 -5.34 -28.34 20.49
N VAL A 84 -6.44 -28.23 19.75
CA VAL A 84 -7.78 -28.48 20.31
C VAL A 84 -8.03 -29.98 20.50
N PHE A 85 -7.12 -30.84 20.02
CA PHE A 85 -7.25 -32.30 20.02
C PHE A 85 -6.24 -33.02 20.93
N GLU A 86 -5.20 -32.36 21.42
CA GLU A 86 -4.33 -32.95 22.43
C GLU A 86 -5.03 -32.96 23.80
N GLN A 87 -5.12 -34.15 24.42
CA GLN A 87 -5.69 -34.33 25.75
C GLN A 87 -4.82 -33.69 26.84
N GLU A 88 -3.52 -33.49 26.57
CA GLU A 88 -2.57 -32.79 27.43
C GLU A 88 -1.85 -31.73 26.60
N PRO A 89 -2.02 -30.43 26.89
CA PRO A 89 -1.33 -29.38 26.16
C PRO A 89 0.18 -29.42 26.49
N THR A 90 1.03 -29.61 25.49
CA THR A 90 2.50 -29.54 25.65
C THR A 90 3.03 -28.14 25.97
N LEU A 91 2.19 -27.11 25.87
CA LEU A 91 2.56 -25.69 25.97
C LEU A 91 1.89 -25.02 27.18
N SER A 92 2.57 -24.02 27.76
CA SER A 92 2.02 -23.26 28.89
C SER A 92 0.72 -22.55 28.53
N GLU A 93 -0.16 -22.37 29.52
CA GLU A 93 -1.42 -21.63 29.36
C GLU A 93 -1.19 -20.20 28.85
N ASP A 94 -0.14 -19.54 29.35
CA ASP A 94 0.28 -18.22 28.91
C ASP A 94 0.63 -18.19 27.41
N ALA A 95 1.39 -19.18 26.91
CA ALA A 95 1.78 -19.24 25.51
C ALA A 95 0.57 -19.38 24.57
N ARG A 96 -0.42 -20.21 24.96
CA ARG A 96 -1.68 -20.37 24.21
C ARG A 96 -2.53 -19.09 24.22
N LYS A 97 -2.57 -18.39 25.36
CA LYS A 97 -3.25 -17.10 25.49
C LYS A 97 -2.62 -16.04 24.58
N GLN A 98 -1.29 -15.93 24.57
CA GLN A 98 -0.58 -14.99 23.70
C GLN A 98 -0.80 -15.31 22.22
N CYS A 99 -0.78 -16.59 21.84
CA CYS A 99 -1.11 -17.00 20.47
C CYS A 99 -2.53 -16.60 20.06
N SER A 100 -3.50 -16.82 20.96
CA SER A 100 -4.90 -16.42 20.72
C SER A 100 -5.04 -14.90 20.55
N LEU A 101 -4.35 -14.11 21.38
CA LEU A 101 -4.31 -12.65 21.26
C LEU A 101 -3.68 -12.20 19.94
N ALA A 102 -2.59 -12.85 19.51
CA ALA A 102 -1.93 -12.56 18.23
C ALA A 102 -2.86 -12.86 17.03
N MET A 103 -3.58 -13.99 17.06
CA MET A 103 -4.57 -14.33 16.04
C MET A 103 -5.75 -13.34 15.99
N GLU A 104 -6.24 -12.91 17.15
CA GLU A 104 -7.29 -11.88 17.24
C GLU A 104 -6.80 -10.53 16.72
N SER A 105 -5.55 -10.16 17.03
CA SER A 105 -4.89 -8.96 16.54
C SER A 105 -4.81 -8.95 15.02
N LEU A 106 -4.39 -10.06 14.40
CA LEU A 106 -4.37 -10.22 12.94
C LEU A 106 -5.76 -10.08 12.32
N ARG A 107 -6.75 -10.76 12.91
CA ARG A 107 -8.13 -10.66 12.44
C ARG A 107 -8.64 -9.23 12.54
N ARG A 108 -8.29 -8.49 13.59
CA ARG A 108 -8.64 -7.07 13.73
C ARG A 108 -8.01 -6.25 12.61
N GLY A 109 -6.72 -6.46 12.33
CA GLY A 109 -6.02 -5.76 11.26
C GLY A 109 -6.64 -5.96 9.87
N MET A 110 -7.20 -7.15 9.60
CA MET A 110 -7.97 -7.42 8.39
C MET A 110 -9.19 -6.50 8.22
N HIS A 111 -9.81 -6.05 9.32
CA HIS A 111 -11.01 -5.20 9.31
C HIS A 111 -10.70 -3.71 9.43
N THR A 112 -9.52 -3.34 9.93
CA THR A 112 -9.13 -1.95 10.18
C THR A 112 -8.07 -1.48 9.19
N GLU A 113 -6.83 -1.95 9.33
CA GLU A 113 -5.69 -1.42 8.57
C GLU A 113 -5.67 -1.93 7.12
N LEU A 114 -6.15 -3.15 6.85
CA LEU A 114 -6.11 -3.74 5.51
C LEU A 114 -6.87 -2.90 4.45
N LEU A 115 -7.87 -2.13 4.88
CA LEU A 115 -8.63 -1.23 4.01
C LEU A 115 -7.82 -0.02 3.54
N GLY A 116 -6.75 0.33 4.26
CA GLY A 116 -5.81 1.39 3.88
C GLY A 116 -4.89 1.00 2.73
N ILE A 117 -4.76 -0.29 2.44
CA ILE A 117 -3.95 -0.80 1.33
C ILE A 117 -4.80 -0.83 0.06
N GLY A 118 -4.41 -0.07 -0.96
CA GLY A 118 -5.12 0.02 -2.24
C GLY A 118 -4.97 -1.22 -3.12
N ASP A 119 -3.85 -1.93 -3.00
CA ASP A 119 -3.52 -3.11 -3.80
C ASP A 119 -4.41 -4.32 -3.46
N ILE A 120 -5.07 -4.92 -4.46
CA ILE A 120 -5.98 -6.05 -4.26
C ILE A 120 -5.20 -7.31 -3.87
N GLU A 121 -4.05 -7.56 -4.49
CA GLU A 121 -3.27 -8.77 -4.27
C GLU A 121 -2.73 -8.81 -2.84
N VAL A 122 -2.19 -7.70 -2.34
CA VAL A 122 -1.71 -7.61 -0.95
C VAL A 122 -2.85 -7.91 0.03
N ARG A 123 -4.06 -7.39 -0.24
CA ARG A 123 -5.22 -7.68 0.61
C ARG A 123 -5.62 -9.15 0.60
N GLU A 124 -5.63 -9.79 -0.57
CA GLU A 124 -5.92 -11.22 -0.68
C GLU A 124 -4.85 -12.08 0.00
N ARG A 125 -3.57 -11.75 -0.16
CA ARG A 125 -2.46 -12.45 0.51
C ARG A 125 -2.64 -12.41 2.03
N TYR A 126 -2.95 -11.24 2.60
CA TYR A 126 -3.21 -11.09 4.03
C TYR A 126 -4.44 -11.87 4.50
N ARG A 127 -5.55 -11.81 3.75
CA ARG A 127 -6.78 -12.57 4.07
C ARG A 127 -6.52 -14.08 4.09
N THR A 128 -5.74 -14.57 3.14
CA THR A 128 -5.33 -15.97 3.08
C THR A 128 -4.49 -16.35 4.28
N LEU A 129 -3.55 -15.51 4.72
CA LEU A 129 -2.78 -15.77 5.95
C LEU A 129 -3.68 -15.88 7.18
N VAL A 130 -4.65 -14.96 7.34
CA VAL A 130 -5.62 -15.02 8.45
C VAL A 130 -6.42 -16.33 8.42
N ARG A 131 -6.83 -16.78 7.23
CA ARG A 131 -7.55 -18.06 7.07
C ARG A 131 -6.66 -19.24 7.45
N LEU A 132 -5.43 -19.31 6.93
CA LEU A 132 -4.49 -20.38 7.21
C LEU A 132 -4.16 -20.49 8.71
N ALA A 133 -3.84 -19.36 9.36
CA ALA A 133 -3.57 -19.33 10.79
C ALA A 133 -4.78 -19.79 11.63
N TYR A 134 -5.99 -19.43 11.21
CA TYR A 134 -7.23 -19.89 11.86
C TYR A 134 -7.50 -21.38 11.63
N ASP A 135 -7.24 -21.88 10.43
CA ASP A 135 -7.46 -23.28 10.07
C ASP A 135 -6.50 -24.20 10.82
N VAL A 136 -5.22 -23.83 10.94
CA VAL A 136 -4.24 -24.55 11.77
C VAL A 136 -4.59 -24.44 13.26
N GLY A 137 -4.88 -23.23 13.75
CA GLY A 137 -5.06 -22.97 15.19
C GLY A 137 -6.40 -23.40 15.80
N ARG A 138 -7.49 -23.45 15.02
CA ARG A 138 -8.83 -23.76 15.54
C ARG A 138 -9.52 -24.95 14.88
N ARG A 139 -9.22 -25.27 13.62
CA ARG A 139 -9.88 -26.39 12.94
C ARG A 139 -9.10 -27.70 13.05
N GLY A 140 -7.84 -27.65 13.47
CA GLY A 140 -6.95 -28.83 13.59
C GLY A 140 -6.92 -29.67 12.31
N VAL A 141 -6.88 -28.96 11.19
CA VAL A 141 -6.67 -29.51 9.84
C VAL A 141 -5.44 -30.42 9.86
N GLY A 142 -5.47 -31.59 9.22
CA GLY A 142 -4.38 -32.58 9.14
C GLY A 142 -3.73 -33.07 10.45
N ARG A 143 -4.39 -34.01 11.15
CA ARG A 143 -3.95 -34.68 12.40
C ARG A 143 -2.53 -35.28 12.41
N GLY A 144 -1.90 -35.47 11.24
CA GLY A 144 -0.59 -36.12 11.10
C GLY A 144 0.59 -35.19 10.89
N HIS A 145 0.36 -33.90 10.58
CA HIS A 145 1.42 -33.04 10.03
C HIS A 145 1.46 -31.62 10.63
N ARG A 146 1.06 -31.49 11.91
CA ARG A 146 0.97 -30.21 12.63
C ARG A 146 2.24 -29.35 12.50
N GLN A 147 3.41 -29.94 12.73
CA GLN A 147 4.68 -29.20 12.62
C GLN A 147 4.92 -28.65 11.21
N ARG A 148 4.62 -29.45 10.17
CA ARG A 148 4.69 -28.99 8.78
C ARG A 148 3.71 -27.85 8.53
N GLN A 149 2.47 -27.96 9.00
CA GLN A 149 1.47 -26.90 8.82
C GLN A 149 1.84 -25.60 9.52
N ILE A 150 2.43 -25.68 10.72
CA ILE A 150 2.96 -24.50 11.41
C ILE A 150 4.08 -23.88 10.57
N ARG A 151 4.98 -24.69 10.01
CA ARG A 151 6.03 -24.23 9.10
C ARG A 151 5.46 -23.61 7.81
N ASP A 152 4.46 -24.23 7.19
CA ASP A 152 3.75 -23.70 6.02
C ASP A 152 3.15 -22.32 6.29
N VAL A 153 2.48 -22.15 7.43
CA VAL A 153 1.91 -20.85 7.84
C VAL A 153 3.02 -19.84 8.10
N ARG A 154 4.14 -20.25 8.70
CA ARG A 154 5.30 -19.37 8.93
C ARG A 154 5.94 -18.93 7.62
N GLY A 155 6.13 -19.83 6.65
CA GLY A 155 6.60 -19.51 5.31
C GLY A 155 5.67 -18.53 4.61
N TYR A 156 4.36 -18.78 4.66
CA TYR A 156 3.37 -17.89 4.06
C TYR A 156 3.28 -16.53 4.78
N LEU A 157 3.48 -16.50 6.10
CA LEU A 157 3.58 -15.26 6.87
C LEU A 157 4.73 -14.39 6.35
N ARG A 158 5.90 -14.98 6.07
CA ARG A 158 7.03 -14.24 5.48
C ARG A 158 6.74 -13.71 4.08
N TYR A 159 6.03 -14.48 3.27
CA TYR A 159 5.57 -14.00 1.97
C TYR A 159 4.66 -12.77 2.09
N VAL A 160 3.78 -12.74 3.09
CA VAL A 160 2.95 -11.57 3.39
C VAL A 160 3.79 -10.41 3.94
N GLN A 161 4.79 -10.66 4.80
CA GLN A 161 5.72 -9.63 5.28
C GLN A 161 6.41 -8.93 4.10
N ALA A 162 7.03 -9.69 3.20
CA ALA A 162 7.66 -9.13 2.01
C ALA A 162 6.68 -8.34 1.12
N SER A 163 5.42 -8.77 1.03
CA SER A 163 4.38 -8.04 0.30
C SER A 163 4.02 -6.70 0.96
N LEU A 164 3.97 -6.65 2.30
CA LEU A 164 3.69 -5.43 3.05
C LEU A 164 4.88 -4.45 3.03
N GLU A 165 6.11 -4.94 3.10
CA GLU A 165 7.31 -4.11 2.94
C GLU A 165 7.38 -3.48 1.55
N SER A 166 7.02 -4.23 0.51
CA SER A 166 6.90 -3.68 -0.84
C SER A 166 5.90 -2.52 -0.91
N VAL A 167 4.83 -2.54 -0.10
CA VAL A 167 3.90 -1.40 0.00
C VAL A 167 4.53 -0.20 0.69
N ILE A 168 5.34 -0.42 1.73
CA ILE A 168 6.04 0.64 2.46
C ILE A 168 7.08 1.31 1.58
N ASP A 169 7.89 0.51 0.88
CA ASP A 169 8.98 0.97 0.02
C ASP A 169 8.50 1.46 -1.36
N ALA A 170 7.19 1.36 -1.64
CA ALA A 170 6.60 1.54 -2.97
C ALA A 170 7.32 0.70 -4.06
N GLY A 171 7.79 -0.48 -3.68
CA GLY A 171 8.52 -1.43 -4.51
C GLY A 171 7.62 -2.42 -5.26
N PRO A 172 8.21 -3.22 -6.17
CA PRO A 172 7.48 -4.28 -6.85
C PRO A 172 7.05 -5.36 -5.86
N LEU A 173 5.80 -5.82 -5.95
CA LEU A 173 5.33 -6.94 -5.15
C LEU A 173 6.09 -8.23 -5.49
N PRO A 174 6.31 -9.13 -4.52
CA PRO A 174 6.85 -10.45 -4.82
C PRO A 174 5.86 -11.22 -5.71
N GLY A 175 6.41 -12.09 -6.56
CA GLY A 175 5.65 -12.85 -7.54
C GLY A 175 4.49 -13.62 -6.91
N GLN A 176 3.40 -13.77 -7.65
CA GLN A 176 2.23 -14.50 -7.19
C GLN A 176 2.57 -15.99 -7.07
N VAL A 177 2.17 -16.58 -5.95
CA VAL A 177 2.28 -18.02 -5.68
C VAL A 177 1.00 -18.55 -5.08
N GLU A 178 0.74 -19.83 -5.29
CA GLU A 178 -0.37 -20.50 -4.65
C GLU A 178 -0.09 -20.69 -3.15
N PRO A 179 -1.08 -20.42 -2.28
CA PRO A 179 -0.93 -20.59 -0.85
C PRO A 179 -0.79 -22.08 -0.47
N PRO A 180 -0.21 -22.38 0.71
CA PRO A 180 -0.08 -23.75 1.16
C PRO A 180 -1.44 -24.44 1.34
N VAL A 181 -1.53 -25.68 0.86
CA VAL A 181 -2.66 -26.58 1.13
C VAL A 181 -2.35 -27.38 2.40
N LEU A 182 -3.02 -27.04 3.50
CA LEU A 182 -2.73 -27.58 4.83
C LEU A 182 -2.97 -29.10 4.96
N ASP A 183 -3.95 -29.65 4.23
CA ASP A 183 -4.33 -31.07 4.24
C ASP A 183 -3.58 -31.92 3.20
N ARG A 184 -2.52 -31.40 2.57
CA ARG A 184 -1.77 -32.19 1.58
C ARG A 184 -1.07 -33.39 2.23
N ALA A 185 -0.94 -34.46 1.44
CA ALA A 185 -0.28 -35.70 1.86
C ALA A 185 1.26 -35.60 1.88
N GLU A 186 1.82 -34.65 1.13
CA GLU A 186 3.26 -34.43 1.03
C GLU A 186 3.83 -33.80 2.30
N ASP A 187 4.98 -34.31 2.76
CA ASP A 187 5.67 -33.80 3.96
C ASP A 187 6.59 -32.60 3.70
N GLU A 188 6.80 -32.25 2.44
CA GLU A 188 7.62 -31.09 2.07
C GLU A 188 6.98 -29.80 2.57
N GLU A 189 7.82 -28.92 3.12
CA GLU A 189 7.41 -27.59 3.59
C GLU A 189 7.09 -26.68 2.40
N TRP A 190 6.06 -25.86 2.56
CA TRP A 190 5.77 -24.82 1.60
C TRP A 190 6.81 -23.72 1.71
N LEU A 191 7.55 -23.50 0.63
CA LEU A 191 8.53 -22.43 0.55
C LEU A 191 7.95 -21.24 -0.22
N PRO A 192 8.16 -20.01 0.28
CA PRO A 192 7.80 -18.83 -0.48
C PRO A 192 8.66 -18.75 -1.77
N PRO A 193 8.17 -18.04 -2.82
CA PRO A 193 8.98 -17.75 -4.00
C PRO A 193 10.24 -17.00 -3.56
N ALA A 194 11.35 -17.13 -4.29
CA ALA A 194 12.66 -16.60 -3.93
C ALA A 194 12.60 -15.23 -3.23
N LEU A 195 12.54 -15.25 -1.89
CA LEU A 195 12.54 -14.05 -1.07
C LEU A 195 13.97 -13.57 -0.93
N ALA A 196 14.15 -12.29 -0.66
CA ALA A 196 15.47 -11.74 -0.37
C ALA A 196 16.10 -12.51 0.82
N ARG A 197 17.42 -12.72 0.78
CA ARG A 197 18.14 -13.58 1.73
C ARG A 197 17.94 -13.21 3.21
N HIS A 198 17.60 -11.97 3.52
CA HIS A 198 17.34 -11.53 4.90
C HIS A 198 16.04 -12.12 5.49
N TRP A 199 15.18 -12.70 4.67
CA TRP A 199 13.98 -13.44 5.09
C TRP A 199 14.23 -14.93 5.32
N VAL A 200 15.46 -15.42 5.12
CA VAL A 200 15.84 -16.79 5.47
C VAL A 200 16.31 -16.77 6.93
N ASP A 201 15.52 -17.35 7.83
CA ASP A 201 15.91 -17.52 9.23
C ASP A 201 16.98 -18.63 9.31
N PRO A 202 18.12 -18.39 9.96
CA PRO A 202 19.12 -19.44 10.21
C PRO A 202 18.54 -20.67 10.91
N ALA A 203 17.45 -20.50 11.68
CA ALA A 203 16.76 -21.59 12.37
C ALA A 203 15.92 -22.48 11.44
N ASP A 204 15.71 -22.09 10.18
CA ASP A 204 15.02 -22.93 9.18
C ASP A 204 15.99 -23.79 8.37
N GLY A 205 17.30 -23.68 8.64
CA GLY A 205 18.36 -24.42 7.96
C GLY A 205 19.59 -24.62 8.84
N SER A 206 19.49 -25.54 9.79
CA SER A 206 20.62 -26.26 10.43
C SER A 206 20.13 -27.57 11.04
#